data_AF-A0A968RQ26-F1
#
_entry.id   AF-A0A968RQ26-F1
#
_cell.length_a   1.000
_cell.length_b   1.000
_cell.length_c   1.000
_cell.angle_alpha   90.00
_cell.angle_beta   90.00
_cell.angle_gamma   90.00
#
_symmetry.space_group_name_H-M   'P 1'
#
loop_
_entity.id
_entity.type
_entity.pdbx_description
1 polymer ?
#
loop_
_entity_poly.entity_id
_entity_poly.type
_entity_poly.pdbx_seq_one_letter_code
_entity_poly.pdbx_strand_id
1 'polypeptide(L)'
;MYSEELKRHVLWYYKAEWKETSFMLIWGGVHVLVSMSLLFINRSDFWLGWSIAVLPLAAIQSYTGLRIFIFDNRKNRMLVALEQETKKVVEAEKIRVLNTQIRLKFYRLIGQFLFVVGLLLAVLGSVAELGIFLIGSGTGLLLQSFVLMVQDLFAELRAGTYLHELDLAE
;
A
#
# COMPACT_ATOMS: atom_id res chain seq x y z
N MET A 1 -25.89 10.21 22.37
CA MET A 1 -24.50 10.25 22.88
C MET A 1 -23.89 8.90 22.53
N TYR A 2 -23.20 8.79 21.39
CA TYR A 2 -22.56 7.52 21.02
C TYR A 2 -21.49 7.16 22.04
N SER A 3 -21.25 5.86 22.23
CA SER A 3 -20.30 5.38 23.23
C SER A 3 -18.89 5.92 22.94
N GLU A 4 -18.15 6.24 23.99
CA GLU A 4 -16.70 6.51 23.92
C GLU A 4 -15.93 5.39 23.19
N GLU A 5 -16.53 4.20 23.12
CA GLU A 5 -16.03 3.08 22.35
C GLU A 5 -16.04 3.38 20.84
N LEU A 6 -17.11 3.91 20.24
CA LEU A 6 -17.13 4.22 18.80
C LEU A 6 -16.01 5.20 18.42
N LYS A 7 -15.82 6.26 19.21
CA LYS A 7 -14.72 7.22 19.01
C LYS A 7 -13.36 6.54 19.09
N ARG A 8 -13.18 5.61 20.04
CA ARG A 8 -11.95 4.83 20.19
C ARG A 8 -11.66 3.94 18.99
N HIS A 9 -12.67 3.24 18.45
CA HIS A 9 -12.51 2.37 17.28
C HIS A 9 -12.14 3.16 16.03
N VAL A 10 -12.83 4.28 15.77
CA VAL A 10 -12.50 5.21 14.68
C VAL A 10 -11.05 5.71 14.79
N LEU A 11 -10.63 6.12 15.99
CA LEU A 11 -9.28 6.59 16.24
C LEU A 11 -8.22 5.51 16.06
N TRP A 12 -8.50 4.28 16.49
CA TRP A 12 -7.62 3.14 16.32
C TRP A 12 -7.42 2.83 14.84
N TYR A 13 -8.52 2.75 14.08
CA TYR A 13 -8.49 2.48 12.65
C TYR A 13 -7.70 3.56 11.89
N TYR A 14 -7.96 4.84 12.20
CA TYR A 14 -7.22 5.95 11.60
C TYR A 14 -5.72 5.90 11.90
N LYS A 15 -5.34 5.63 13.16
CA LYS A 15 -3.92 5.50 13.54
C LYS A 15 -3.24 4.38 12.76
N ALA A 16 -3.95 3.28 12.50
CA ALA A 16 -3.42 2.17 11.74
C ALA A 16 -3.29 2.48 10.23
N GLU A 17 -4.30 3.13 9.61
CA GLU A 17 -4.19 3.65 8.24
C GLU A 17 -2.99 4.62 8.09
N TRP A 18 -2.78 5.48 9.09
CA TRP A 18 -1.67 6.44 9.09
C TRP A 18 -0.31 5.74 9.17
N LYS A 19 -0.14 4.75 10.05
CA LYS A 19 1.09 3.95 10.15
C LYS A 19 1.43 3.26 8.83
N GLU A 20 0.44 2.66 8.18
CA GLU A 20 0.62 1.99 6.89
C GLU A 20 1.02 2.97 5.80
N THR A 21 0.37 4.13 5.74
CA THR A 21 0.70 5.22 4.82
C THR A 21 2.14 5.70 5.03
N SER A 22 2.55 5.90 6.28
CA SER A 22 3.93 6.28 6.60
C SER A 22 4.93 5.22 6.16
N PHE A 23 4.61 3.94 6.33
CA PHE A 23 5.44 2.85 5.83
C PHE A 23 5.56 2.91 4.30
N MET A 24 4.45 3.09 3.57
CA MET A 24 4.47 3.23 2.10
C MET A 24 5.37 4.39 1.65
N LEU A 25 5.25 5.54 2.31
CA LEU A 25 6.08 6.71 2.01
C LEU A 25 7.57 6.43 2.22
N ILE A 26 7.93 5.87 3.38
CA ILE A 26 9.34 5.61 3.73
C ILE A 26 9.91 4.50 2.84
N TRP A 27 9.21 3.36 2.74
CA TRP A 27 9.66 2.22 1.94
C TRP A 27 9.79 2.56 0.47
N GLY A 28 8.77 3.20 -0.10
CA GLY A 28 8.78 3.67 -1.49
C GLY A 28 9.87 4.71 -1.71
N GLY A 29 10.00 5.70 -0.81
CA GLY A 29 11.04 6.72 -0.89
C GLY A 29 12.46 6.14 -0.86
N VAL A 30 12.74 5.20 0.05
CA VAL A 30 14.04 4.50 0.11
C VAL A 30 14.31 3.76 -1.19
N HIS A 31 13.34 3.04 -1.74
CA HIS A 31 13.54 2.28 -2.98
C HIS A 31 13.70 3.19 -4.20
N VAL A 32 13.05 4.35 -4.24
CA VAL A 32 13.31 5.38 -5.27
C VAL A 32 14.76 5.84 -5.19
N LEU A 33 15.23 6.20 -4.00
CA LEU A 33 16.62 6.67 -3.82
C LEU A 33 17.62 5.58 -4.19
N VAL A 34 17.44 4.35 -3.70
CA VAL A 34 18.32 3.21 -4.00
C VAL A 34 18.34 2.92 -5.49
N SER A 35 17.17 2.84 -6.14
CA SER A 35 17.08 2.57 -7.59
C SER A 35 17.77 3.67 -8.38
N MET A 36 17.53 4.94 -8.04
CA MET A 36 18.20 6.07 -8.69
C MET A 36 19.71 6.01 -8.50
N SER A 37 20.21 5.77 -7.28
CA SER A 37 21.64 5.65 -7.02
C SER A 37 22.29 4.51 -7.81
N LEU A 38 21.63 3.35 -7.90
CA LEU A 38 22.12 2.21 -8.65
C LEU A 38 22.21 2.49 -10.16
N LEU A 39 21.24 3.21 -10.73
CA LEU A 39 21.29 3.63 -12.15
C LEU A 39 22.54 4.46 -12.50
N PHE A 40 23.04 5.28 -11.57
CA PHE A 40 24.19 6.14 -11.80
C PHE A 40 25.53 5.53 -11.38
N ILE A 41 25.57 4.77 -10.27
CA ILE A 41 26.82 4.29 -9.66
C ILE A 41 27.20 2.89 -10.16
N ASN A 42 26.25 1.95 -10.23
CA ASN A 42 26.53 0.55 -10.51
C ASN A 42 25.73 0.06 -11.72
N ARG A 43 26.36 0.16 -12.90
CA ARG A 43 25.76 -0.21 -14.19
C ARG A 43 25.88 -1.70 -14.52
N SER A 44 26.04 -2.58 -13.53
CA SER A 44 25.90 -4.01 -13.82
C SER A 44 24.48 -4.29 -14.33
N ASP A 45 24.35 -5.21 -15.27
CA ASP A 45 23.06 -5.58 -15.87
C ASP A 45 22.02 -5.98 -14.80
N PHE A 46 22.45 -6.64 -13.73
CA PHE A 46 21.59 -7.01 -12.60
C PHE A 46 20.94 -5.78 -11.95
N TRP A 47 21.77 -4.85 -11.46
CA TRP A 47 21.29 -3.66 -10.74
C TRP A 47 20.52 -2.71 -11.66
N LEU A 48 20.86 -2.66 -12.95
CA LEU A 48 20.09 -1.92 -13.94
C LEU A 48 18.67 -2.49 -14.08
N GLY A 49 18.54 -3.81 -14.27
CA GLY A 49 17.25 -4.48 -14.35
C GLY A 49 16.42 -4.31 -13.08
N TRP A 50 17.03 -4.53 -11.92
CA TRP A 50 16.37 -4.34 -10.61
C TRP A 50 15.84 -2.92 -10.46
N SER A 51 16.65 -1.91 -10.77
CA SER A 51 16.29 -0.50 -10.60
C SER A 51 15.16 -0.09 -11.54
N ILE A 52 15.22 -0.48 -12.82
CA ILE A 52 14.18 -0.16 -13.80
C ILE A 52 12.85 -0.79 -13.40
N ALA A 53 12.87 -2.01 -12.86
CA ALA A 53 11.65 -2.72 -12.51
C ALA A 53 11.04 -2.24 -11.17
N VAL A 54 11.87 -1.85 -10.19
CA VAL A 54 11.44 -1.37 -8.88
C VAL A 54 10.98 0.09 -8.90
N LEU A 55 11.66 0.95 -9.67
CA LEU A 55 11.47 2.40 -9.61
C LEU A 55 10.02 2.86 -9.84
N PRO A 56 9.27 2.36 -10.84
CA PRO A 56 7.87 2.79 -11.05
C PRO A 56 6.96 2.45 -9.87
N LEU A 57 7.11 1.24 -9.31
CA LEU A 57 6.32 0.80 -8.15
C LEU A 57 6.65 1.61 -6.91
N ALA A 58 7.94 1.82 -6.64
CA ALA A 58 8.41 2.62 -5.53
C ALA A 58 7.96 4.08 -5.63
N ALA A 59 7.94 4.65 -6.85
CA ALA A 59 7.46 6.00 -7.09
C ALA A 59 5.95 6.13 -6.83
N ILE A 60 5.13 5.19 -7.30
CA ILE A 60 3.68 5.16 -7.03
C ILE A 60 3.41 5.01 -5.54
N GLN A 61 4.12 4.12 -4.85
CA GLN A 61 3.98 3.89 -3.42
C GLN A 61 4.36 5.14 -2.60
N SER A 62 5.48 5.77 -2.93
CA SER A 62 5.95 7.01 -2.31
C SER A 62 4.97 8.16 -2.55
N TYR A 63 4.50 8.34 -3.78
CA TYR A 63 3.51 9.36 -4.14
C TYR A 63 2.19 9.17 -3.37
N THR A 64 1.69 7.94 -3.30
CA THR A 64 0.46 7.61 -2.57
C THR A 64 0.62 7.89 -1.08
N GLY A 65 1.75 7.49 -0.49
CA GLY A 65 2.09 7.78 0.89
C GLY A 65 2.17 9.28 1.17
N LEU A 66 2.84 10.04 0.31
CA LEU A 66 3.00 11.49 0.43
C LEU A 66 1.65 12.23 0.37
N ARG A 67 0.79 11.84 -0.59
CA ARG A 67 -0.52 12.46 -0.78
C ARG A 67 -1.37 12.32 0.48
N ILE A 68 -1.40 11.13 1.07
CA ILE A 68 -2.16 10.92 2.30
C ILE A 68 -1.46 11.64 3.47
N PHE A 69 -0.15 11.55 3.60
CA PHE A 69 0.56 12.20 4.72
C PHE A 69 0.35 13.73 4.79
N ILE A 70 0.37 14.43 3.64
CA ILE A 70 0.27 15.89 3.59
C ILE A 70 -1.19 16.37 3.61
N PHE A 71 -2.07 15.73 2.84
CA PHE A 71 -3.41 16.28 2.58
C PHE A 71 -4.50 15.70 3.49
N ASP A 72 -4.15 14.74 4.34
CA ASP A 72 -5.12 14.04 5.16
C ASP A 72 -5.39 14.70 6.52
N ASN A 73 -6.35 15.63 6.54
CA ASN A 73 -6.97 16.15 7.77
C ASN A 73 -8.23 15.36 8.19
N ARG A 74 -8.42 14.11 7.74
CA ARG A 74 -9.66 13.33 7.96
C ARG A 74 -9.96 13.08 9.43
N LYS A 75 -8.96 12.78 10.27
CA LYS A 75 -9.16 12.53 11.71
C LYS A 75 -9.94 13.65 12.39
N ASN A 76 -9.50 14.90 12.23
CA ASN A 76 -10.11 16.03 12.91
C ASN A 76 -11.52 16.31 12.38
N ARG A 77 -11.72 16.22 11.06
CA ARG A 77 -13.06 16.38 10.45
C ARG A 77 -14.04 15.31 10.94
N MET A 78 -13.58 14.08 11.04
CA MET A 78 -14.43 12.96 11.42
C MET A 78 -14.79 12.99 12.91
N LEU A 79 -13.85 13.33 13.79
CA LEU A 79 -14.14 13.51 15.22
C LEU A 79 -15.16 14.62 15.48
N VAL A 80 -15.03 15.77 14.80
CA VAL A 80 -15.98 16.88 14.90
C VAL A 80 -17.35 16.47 14.34
N ALA A 81 -17.39 15.76 13.22
CA ALA A 81 -18.64 15.33 12.61
C ALA A 81 -19.39 14.27 13.45
N LEU A 82 -18.67 13.39 14.15
CA LEU A 82 -19.26 12.41 15.07
C LEU A 82 -20.00 13.06 16.24
N GLU A 83 -19.66 14.30 16.61
CA GLU A 83 -20.33 15.06 17.67
C GLU A 83 -21.61 15.76 17.20
N GLN A 84 -21.79 15.95 15.89
CA GLN A 84 -22.90 16.72 15.31
C GLN A 84 -23.98 15.83 14.67
N GLU A 85 -23.61 14.89 13.80
CA GLU A 85 -24.57 14.07 13.04
C GLU A 85 -24.08 12.61 12.87
N THR A 86 -24.03 11.86 13.97
CA THR A 86 -23.30 10.59 14.02
C THR A 86 -23.78 9.52 13.03
N LYS A 87 -25.09 9.35 12.81
CA LYS A 87 -25.61 8.32 11.88
C LYS A 87 -25.14 8.53 10.43
N LYS A 88 -25.28 9.75 9.92
CA LYS A 88 -24.82 10.08 8.56
C LYS A 88 -23.31 9.91 8.40
N VAL A 89 -22.54 10.22 9.45
CA VAL A 89 -21.08 10.08 9.46
C VAL A 89 -20.66 8.62 9.44
N VAL A 90 -21.35 7.75 10.20
CA VAL A 90 -21.09 6.31 10.22
C VAL A 90 -21.42 5.70 8.85
N GLU A 91 -22.57 6.02 8.25
CA GLU A 91 -22.92 5.54 6.90
C GLU A 91 -21.90 6.01 5.84
N ALA A 92 -21.52 7.29 5.86
CA ALA A 92 -20.52 7.81 4.94
C ALA A 92 -19.16 7.12 5.11
N GLU A 93 -18.78 6.80 6.34
CA GLU A 93 -17.55 6.07 6.63
C GLU A 93 -17.62 4.61 6.16
N LYS A 94 -18.74 3.91 6.38
CA LYS A 94 -18.96 2.55 5.87
C LYS A 94 -18.78 2.51 4.36
N ILE A 95 -19.42 3.43 3.63
CA ILE A 95 -19.29 3.55 2.16
C ILE A 95 -17.82 3.80 1.76
N ARG A 96 -17.11 4.68 2.48
CA ARG A 96 -15.70 4.98 2.20
C ARG A 96 -14.80 3.75 2.39
N VAL A 97 -14.95 3.03 3.51
CA VAL A 97 -14.12 1.86 3.82
C VAL A 97 -14.41 0.73 2.84
N LEU A 98 -15.68 0.52 2.46
CA LEU A 98 -16.05 -0.45 1.43
C LEU A 98 -15.41 -0.13 0.07
N ASN A 99 -15.46 1.15 -0.36
CA ASN A 99 -14.79 1.59 -1.57
C ASN A 99 -13.26 1.43 -1.49
N THR A 100 -12.69 1.57 -0.30
CA THR A 100 -11.26 1.31 -0.07
C THR A 100 -10.93 -0.17 -0.19
N GLN A 101 -11.74 -1.06 0.36
CA GLN A 101 -11.57 -2.51 0.22
C GLN A 101 -11.62 -2.97 -1.24
N ILE A 102 -12.54 -2.44 -2.05
CA ILE A 102 -12.62 -2.76 -3.48
C ILE A 102 -11.31 -2.36 -4.18
N ARG A 103 -10.77 -1.18 -3.89
CA ARG A 103 -9.47 -0.74 -4.44
C ARG A 103 -8.32 -1.63 -3.98
N LEU A 104 -8.26 -1.99 -2.69
CA LEU A 104 -7.21 -2.87 -2.16
C LEU A 104 -7.22 -4.25 -2.84
N LYS A 105 -8.40 -4.83 -3.09
CA LYS A 105 -8.53 -6.09 -3.84
C LYS A 105 -7.99 -5.97 -5.26
N PHE A 106 -8.28 -4.85 -5.94
CA PHE A 106 -7.81 -4.60 -7.29
C PHE A 106 -6.28 -4.42 -7.34
N TYR A 107 -5.70 -3.62 -6.42
CA TYR A 107 -4.25 -3.45 -6.34
C TYR A 107 -3.53 -4.74 -5.97
N ARG A 108 -4.10 -5.57 -5.09
CA ARG A 108 -3.56 -6.90 -4.81
C ARG A 108 -3.54 -7.79 -6.04
N LEU A 109 -4.57 -7.77 -6.87
CA LEU A 109 -4.59 -8.54 -8.13
C LEU A 109 -3.46 -8.10 -9.07
N ILE A 110 -3.24 -6.79 -9.19
CA ILE A 110 -2.10 -6.24 -9.93
C ILE A 110 -0.77 -6.72 -9.31
N GLY A 111 -0.66 -6.68 -7.98
CA GLY A 111 0.51 -7.18 -7.25
C GLY A 111 0.79 -8.65 -7.54
N GLN A 112 -0.24 -9.51 -7.50
CA GLN A 112 -0.13 -10.93 -7.83
C GLN A 112 0.33 -11.15 -9.28
N PHE A 113 -0.23 -10.40 -10.23
CA PHE A 113 0.20 -10.45 -11.62
C PHE A 113 1.68 -10.07 -11.76
N LEU A 114 2.11 -8.96 -11.15
CA LEU A 114 3.50 -8.51 -11.17
C LEU A 114 4.45 -9.48 -10.48
N PHE A 115 4.00 -10.14 -9.41
CA PHE A 115 4.76 -11.19 -8.74
C PHE A 115 5.01 -12.39 -9.68
N VAL A 116 3.98 -12.85 -10.38
CA VAL A 116 4.11 -13.94 -11.37
C VAL A 116 5.02 -13.54 -12.53
N VAL A 117 4.87 -12.32 -13.06
CA VAL A 117 5.76 -11.79 -14.09
C VAL A 117 7.20 -11.73 -13.59
N GLY A 118 7.42 -11.23 -12.37
CA GLY A 118 8.73 -11.19 -11.73
C GLY A 118 9.35 -12.58 -11.58
N LEU A 119 8.56 -13.57 -11.17
CA LEU A 119 8.99 -14.96 -11.08
C LEU A 119 9.43 -15.51 -12.44
N LEU A 120 8.61 -15.29 -13.48
CA LEU A 120 8.93 -15.73 -14.84
C LEU A 120 10.21 -15.07 -15.36
N LEU A 121 10.40 -13.77 -15.14
CA LEU A 121 11.62 -13.07 -15.55
C LEU A 121 12.86 -13.62 -14.83
N ALA A 122 12.76 -13.89 -13.53
CA ALA A 122 13.87 -14.45 -12.75
C ALA A 122 14.22 -15.89 -13.18
N VAL A 123 13.22 -16.73 -13.42
CA VAL A 123 13.41 -18.12 -13.88
C VAL A 123 13.92 -18.15 -15.32
N LEU A 124 13.35 -17.38 -16.25
CA LEU A 124 13.80 -17.35 -17.64
C LEU A 124 15.20 -16.75 -17.77
N GLY A 125 15.52 -15.71 -16.99
CA GLY A 125 16.86 -15.13 -16.95
C GLY A 125 17.92 -16.10 -16.43
N SER A 126 17.55 -17.00 -15.51
CA SER A 126 18.48 -17.98 -14.91
C SER A 126 18.57 -19.29 -15.67
N VAL A 127 17.44 -19.90 -16.03
CA VAL A 127 17.38 -21.25 -16.64
C VAL A 127 17.56 -21.21 -18.15
N ALA A 128 16.99 -20.22 -18.83
CA ALA A 128 17.09 -20.07 -20.28
C ALA A 128 18.25 -19.15 -20.69
N GLU A 129 19.12 -18.78 -19.74
CA GLU A 129 20.30 -17.93 -19.94
C GLU A 129 20.02 -16.62 -20.70
N LEU A 130 18.78 -16.11 -20.61
CA LEU A 130 18.37 -14.89 -21.31
C LEU A 130 19.06 -13.61 -20.76
N GLY A 131 19.76 -13.73 -19.65
CA GLY A 131 20.70 -12.71 -19.17
C GLY A 131 20.44 -12.22 -17.75
N ILE A 132 21.50 -11.71 -17.14
CA ILE A 132 21.53 -11.23 -15.75
C ILE A 132 20.55 -10.06 -15.52
N PHE A 133 20.29 -9.25 -16.56
CA PHE A 133 19.31 -8.17 -16.52
C PHE A 133 17.89 -8.65 -16.17
N LEU A 134 17.46 -9.77 -16.75
CA LEU A 134 16.14 -10.35 -16.50
C LEU A 134 16.03 -10.88 -15.07
N ILE A 135 17.11 -11.47 -14.55
CA ILE A 135 17.19 -11.90 -13.15
C ILE A 135 17.05 -10.69 -12.21
N GLY A 136 17.76 -9.60 -12.49
CA GLY A 136 17.64 -8.34 -11.74
C GLY A 136 16.21 -7.78 -11.75
N SER A 137 15.62 -7.70 -12.94
CA SER A 137 14.26 -7.21 -13.14
C SER A 137 13.22 -8.07 -12.41
N GLY A 138 13.35 -9.39 -12.52
CA GLY A 138 12.46 -10.36 -11.89
C GLY A 138 12.55 -10.32 -10.36
N THR A 139 13.77 -10.30 -9.82
CA THR A 139 13.98 -10.21 -8.35
C THR A 139 13.48 -8.89 -7.77
N GLY A 140 13.66 -7.78 -8.48
CA GLY A 140 13.13 -6.47 -8.09
C GLY A 140 11.60 -6.46 -8.05
N LEU A 141 10.95 -6.96 -9.11
CA LEU A 141 9.49 -7.09 -9.15
C LEU A 141 8.95 -8.02 -8.07
N LEU A 142 9.57 -9.18 -7.87
CA LEU A 142 9.19 -10.13 -6.82
C LEU A 142 9.19 -9.48 -5.45
N LEU A 143 10.31 -8.83 -5.10
CA LEU A 143 10.43 -8.18 -3.80
C LEU A 143 9.37 -7.10 -3.61
N GLN A 144 9.20 -6.20 -4.59
CA GLN A 144 8.25 -5.10 -4.41
C GLN A 144 6.80 -5.52 -4.46
N SER A 145 6.43 -6.41 -5.39
CA SER A 145 5.07 -6.92 -5.46
C SER A 145 4.69 -7.71 -4.20
N PHE A 146 5.62 -8.49 -3.64
CA PHE A 146 5.40 -9.21 -2.38
C PHE A 146 5.12 -8.25 -1.22
N VAL A 147 5.94 -7.21 -1.04
CA VAL A 147 5.71 -6.22 0.01
C VAL A 147 4.36 -5.54 -0.15
N LEU A 148 4.02 -5.08 -1.36
CA LEU A 148 2.72 -4.45 -1.64
C LEU A 148 1.54 -5.39 -1.33
N MET A 149 1.64 -6.67 -1.73
CA MET A 149 0.58 -7.66 -1.45
C MET A 149 0.39 -7.89 0.05
N VAL A 150 1.48 -7.96 0.82
CA VAL A 150 1.41 -8.11 2.28
C VAL A 150 0.76 -6.90 2.93
N GLN A 151 1.09 -5.69 2.48
CA GLN A 151 0.45 -4.46 2.96
C GLN A 151 -1.06 -4.47 2.66
N ASP A 152 -1.44 -4.76 1.42
CA ASP A 152 -2.84 -4.79 1.00
C ASP A 152 -3.66 -5.84 1.79
N LEU A 153 -3.05 -6.99 2.11
CA LEU A 153 -3.68 -8.02 2.93
C LEU A 153 -3.98 -7.52 4.35
N PHE A 154 -2.98 -6.90 5.01
CA PHE A 154 -3.18 -6.34 6.35
C PHE A 154 -4.20 -5.18 6.35
N ALA A 155 -4.20 -4.36 5.29
CA ALA A 155 -5.17 -3.29 5.12
C ALA A 155 -6.60 -3.82 4.97
N GLU A 156 -6.79 -4.88 4.17
CA GLU A 156 -8.11 -5.49 3.98
C GLU A 156 -8.64 -6.14 5.26
N LEU A 157 -7.80 -6.90 5.96
CA LEU A 157 -8.18 -7.53 7.23
C LEU A 157 -8.61 -6.47 8.25
N ARG A 158 -7.84 -5.40 8.38
CA ARG A 158 -8.15 -4.27 9.26
C ARG A 158 -9.46 -3.59 8.88
N ALA A 159 -9.67 -3.33 7.59
CA ALA A 159 -10.91 -2.71 7.10
C ALA A 159 -12.13 -3.60 7.36
N GLY A 160 -11.98 -4.93 7.24
CA GLY A 160 -13.03 -5.89 7.55
C GLY A 160 -13.42 -5.88 9.02
N THR A 161 -12.44 -5.92 9.93
CA THR A 161 -12.70 -5.82 11.38
C THR A 161 -13.40 -4.51 11.72
N TYR A 162 -12.93 -3.39 11.17
CA TYR A 162 -13.51 -2.08 11.45
C TYR A 162 -14.96 -1.95 10.96
N LEU A 163 -15.28 -2.46 9.77
CA LEU A 163 -16.67 -2.48 9.28
C LEU A 163 -17.59 -3.30 10.18
N HIS A 164 -17.11 -4.47 10.64
CA HIS A 164 -17.88 -5.32 11.55
C HIS A 164 -18.15 -4.61 12.89
N GLU A 165 -17.15 -3.92 13.45
CA GLU A 165 -17.30 -3.12 14.67
C GLU A 165 -18.27 -1.94 14.48
N LEU A 166 -18.27 -1.30 13.31
CA LEU A 166 -19.22 -0.23 12.97
C LEU A 166 -20.67 -0.73 12.83
N ASP A 167 -20.88 -1.98 12.43
CA ASP A 167 -22.21 -2.58 12.36
C ASP A 167 -22.75 -3.00 13.74
N LEU A 168 -21.87 -3.44 14.65
CA LEU A 168 -22.24 -3.79 16.02
C LEU A 168 -22.52 -2.57 16.92
N ALA A 169 -21.97 -1.41 16.57
CA ALA A 169 -22.11 -0.16 17.31
C ALA A 169 -23.33 0.69 16.90
N GLU A 170 -24.09 0.25 15.88
CA GLU A 170 -25.33 0.87 15.39
C GLU A 170 -26.57 0.37 16.14
#